data_AF-A0A5C6EZH2-F1
#
_entry.id   AF-A0A5C6EZH2-F1
#
_cell.length_a   1.000
_cell.length_b   1.000
_cell.length_c   1.000
_cell.angle_alpha   90.00
_cell.angle_beta   90.00
_cell.angle_gamma   90.00
#
_symmetry.space_group_name_H-M   'P 1'
#
loop_
_entity.id
_entity.type
_entity.pdbx_description
1 polymer ?
#
loop_
_entity_poly.entity_id
_entity_poly.type
_entity_poly.pdbx_seq_one_letter_code
_entity_poly.pdbx_strand_id
1 'polypeptide(L)'
;MSSLLALDYGISPWVGLALGVCIASIVGFIVGFVSIRLKGDYLALATFGLGIIIYAVSKNWVGLTRGPMGLPGIPGFAIPGFEIQPVWAYLILVIVFVFITTFIINRIVNSPFGRILKSIREDELASLSIGNDINKYKLIVFVIGAFFAGIGGSLYAHYITFIDPSSFTPMESIAVLLMVVFGGMGSVKGSFLGAAALVIFPGMLRFLGMPEIFFSGRKHERVAA
;
A
#
# COMPACT_ATOMS: atom_id res chain seq x y z
N MET A 1 -12.02 -1.42 -3.82
CA MET A 1 -13.31 -1.73 -3.14
C MET A 1 -14.06 -0.45 -2.76
N SER A 2 -13.40 0.52 -2.13
CA SER A 2 -14.00 1.85 -1.89
C SER A 2 -14.48 2.53 -3.17
N SER A 3 -13.71 2.43 -4.25
CA SER A 3 -14.06 2.91 -5.60
C SER A 3 -15.29 2.22 -6.22
N LEU A 4 -15.43 0.90 -6.07
CA LEU A 4 -16.59 0.14 -6.57
C LEU A 4 -17.87 0.51 -5.82
N LEU A 5 -17.79 0.61 -4.50
CA LEU A 5 -18.95 0.98 -3.67
C LEU A 5 -19.41 2.43 -3.95
N ALA A 6 -18.48 3.33 -4.24
CA ALA A 6 -18.81 4.70 -4.62
C ALA A 6 -19.45 4.77 -6.03
N LEU A 7 -18.99 3.93 -6.97
CA LEU A 7 -19.48 3.90 -8.35
C LEU A 7 -20.83 3.20 -8.51
N ASP A 8 -21.03 2.04 -7.87
CA ASP A 8 -22.23 1.22 -8.10
C ASP A 8 -23.38 1.60 -7.15
N TYR A 9 -23.08 2.08 -5.93
CA TYR A 9 -24.10 2.36 -4.91
C TYR A 9 -24.25 3.85 -4.56
N GLY A 10 -23.47 4.76 -5.16
CA GLY A 10 -23.53 6.20 -4.86
C GLY A 10 -23.23 6.54 -3.39
N ILE A 11 -22.57 5.62 -2.67
CA ILE A 11 -22.26 5.77 -1.25
C ILE A 11 -21.22 6.88 -1.08
N SER A 12 -21.38 7.68 -0.03
CA SER A 12 -20.42 8.73 0.33
C SER A 12 -18.99 8.16 0.36
N PRO A 13 -18.00 8.83 -0.29
CA PRO A 13 -16.60 8.40 -0.30
C PRO A 13 -16.02 8.05 1.08
N TRP A 14 -16.52 8.71 2.13
CA TRP A 14 -16.15 8.46 3.52
C TRP A 14 -16.54 7.07 4.01
N VAL A 15 -17.75 6.61 3.68
CA VAL A 15 -18.23 5.26 4.00
C VAL A 15 -17.52 4.23 3.11
N GLY A 16 -17.27 4.59 1.86
CA GLY A 16 -16.44 3.80 0.94
C GLY A 16 -15.04 3.55 1.50
N LEU A 17 -14.40 4.56 2.08
CA LEU A 17 -13.10 4.44 2.74
C LEU A 17 -13.18 3.49 3.93
N ALA A 18 -14.14 3.66 4.84
CA ALA A 18 -14.28 2.79 6.01
C ALA A 18 -14.47 1.32 5.62
N LEU A 19 -15.39 1.04 4.68
CA LEU A 19 -15.62 -0.32 4.19
C LEU A 19 -14.41 -0.88 3.43
N GLY A 20 -13.74 -0.08 2.62
CA GLY A 20 -12.53 -0.48 1.91
C GLY A 20 -11.42 -0.89 2.87
N VAL A 21 -11.24 -0.14 3.95
CA VAL A 21 -10.26 -0.44 5.00
C VAL A 21 -10.64 -1.71 5.77
N CYS A 22 -11.92 -1.88 6.15
CA CYS A 22 -12.39 -3.10 6.81
C CYS A 22 -12.13 -4.35 5.94
N ILE A 23 -12.45 -4.28 4.66
CA ILE A 23 -12.22 -5.38 3.72
C ILE A 23 -10.72 -5.65 3.55
N ALA A 24 -9.90 -4.60 3.43
CA ALA A 24 -8.45 -4.73 3.37
C ALA A 24 -7.88 -5.41 4.63
N SER A 25 -8.37 -5.06 5.82
CA SER A 25 -7.98 -5.70 7.08
C SER A 25 -8.40 -7.17 7.16
N ILE A 26 -9.59 -7.53 6.67
CA ILE A 26 -10.06 -8.93 6.64
C ILE A 26 -9.21 -9.75 5.67
N VAL A 27 -8.96 -9.24 4.46
CA VAL A 27 -8.07 -9.90 3.49
C VAL A 27 -6.67 -10.02 4.07
N GLY A 28 -6.17 -8.96 4.71
CA GLY A 28 -4.92 -8.96 5.44
C GLY A 28 -4.87 -10.05 6.51
N PHE A 29 -5.93 -10.23 7.29
CA PHE A 29 -6.01 -11.29 8.29
C PHE A 29 -5.91 -12.68 7.67
N ILE A 30 -6.66 -12.94 6.59
CA ILE A 30 -6.65 -14.23 5.89
C ILE A 30 -5.26 -14.53 5.32
N VAL A 31 -4.68 -13.55 4.62
CA VAL A 31 -3.34 -13.70 4.03
C VAL A 31 -2.29 -13.87 5.12
N GLY A 32 -2.32 -13.04 6.15
CA GLY A 32 -1.41 -13.11 7.29
C GLY A 32 -1.48 -14.46 8.00
N PHE A 33 -2.68 -15.00 8.20
CA PHE A 33 -2.90 -16.32 8.79
C PHE A 33 -2.22 -17.45 7.98
N VAL A 34 -2.29 -17.38 6.65
CA VAL A 34 -1.60 -18.33 5.77
C VAL A 34 -0.08 -18.10 5.80
N SER A 35 0.35 -16.84 5.78
CA SER A 35 1.76 -16.45 5.75
C SER A 35 2.56 -16.86 6.99
N ILE A 36 1.93 -16.95 8.16
CA ILE A 36 2.60 -17.34 9.41
C ILE A 36 3.15 -18.78 9.38
N ARG A 37 2.65 -19.62 8.47
CA ARG A 37 3.17 -20.99 8.29
C ARG A 37 4.56 -21.01 7.64
N LEU A 38 5.02 -19.89 7.07
CA LEU A 38 6.27 -19.77 6.35
C LEU A 38 7.31 -19.05 7.21
N LYS A 39 8.58 -19.47 7.14
CA LYS A 39 9.70 -18.89 7.90
C LYS A 39 10.82 -18.43 6.97
N GLY A 40 11.53 -17.38 7.36
CA GLY A 40 12.70 -16.87 6.65
C GLY A 40 12.39 -16.45 5.21
N ASP A 41 13.28 -16.81 4.28
CA ASP A 41 13.21 -16.41 2.86
C ASP A 41 11.95 -16.92 2.14
N TYR A 42 11.36 -18.02 2.61
CA TYR A 42 10.10 -18.55 2.08
C TYR A 42 8.94 -17.58 2.25
N LEU A 43 8.94 -16.76 3.30
CA LEU A 43 7.92 -15.74 3.52
C LEU A 43 8.00 -14.65 2.44
N ALA A 44 9.21 -14.22 2.08
CA ALA A 44 9.43 -13.21 1.04
C ALA A 44 9.00 -13.72 -0.35
N LEU A 45 9.34 -14.97 -0.68
CA LEU A 45 8.89 -15.60 -1.92
C LEU A 45 7.36 -15.72 -1.99
N ALA A 46 6.72 -16.08 -0.87
CA ALA A 46 5.28 -16.23 -0.81
C ALA A 46 4.53 -14.91 -0.93
N THR A 47 4.99 -13.83 -0.28
CA THR A 47 4.35 -12.50 -0.41
C THR A 47 4.50 -11.96 -1.83
N PHE A 48 5.65 -12.16 -2.47
CA PHE A 48 5.86 -11.81 -3.87
C PHE A 48 4.93 -12.60 -4.82
N GLY A 49 4.88 -13.93 -4.64
CA GLY A 49 3.98 -14.79 -5.42
C GLY A 49 2.51 -14.42 -5.24
N LEU A 50 2.09 -14.10 -4.02
CA LEU A 50 0.74 -13.63 -3.71
C LEU A 50 0.44 -12.30 -4.41
N GLY A 51 1.41 -11.37 -4.48
CA GLY A 51 1.28 -10.14 -5.27
C GLY A 51 1.04 -10.41 -6.76
N ILE A 52 1.77 -11.37 -7.35
CA ILE A 52 1.56 -11.79 -8.74
C ILE A 52 0.17 -12.38 -8.93
N ILE A 53 -0.29 -13.25 -8.01
CA ILE A 53 -1.62 -13.87 -8.08
C ILE A 53 -2.71 -12.80 -7.99
N ILE A 54 -2.62 -11.86 -7.04
CA ILE A 54 -3.59 -10.77 -6.89
C ILE A 54 -3.63 -9.92 -8.15
N TYR A 55 -2.48 -9.58 -8.72
CA TYR A 55 -2.40 -8.83 -9.97
C TYR A 55 -3.04 -9.59 -11.14
N ALA A 56 -2.72 -10.88 -11.30
CA ALA A 56 -3.29 -11.73 -12.35
C ALA A 56 -4.80 -11.88 -12.21
N VAL A 57 -5.30 -12.13 -11.00
CA VAL A 57 -6.75 -12.19 -10.72
C VAL A 57 -7.40 -10.85 -11.03
N SER A 58 -6.82 -9.73 -10.57
CA SER A 58 -7.37 -8.39 -10.81
C SER A 58 -7.45 -8.04 -12.30
N LYS A 59 -6.50 -8.51 -13.11
CA LYS A 59 -6.49 -8.28 -14.56
C LYS A 59 -7.51 -9.16 -15.30
N ASN A 60 -7.69 -10.41 -14.88
CA ASN A 60 -8.60 -11.35 -15.54
C ASN A 60 -10.06 -11.25 -15.06
N TRP A 61 -10.31 -10.65 -13.89
CA TRP A 61 -11.64 -10.59 -13.30
C TRP A 61 -12.50 -9.44 -13.84
N VAL A 62 -13.04 -9.64 -15.04
CA VAL A 62 -13.87 -8.62 -15.73
C VAL A 62 -15.11 -8.21 -14.93
N GLY A 63 -15.74 -9.13 -14.20
CA GLY A 63 -16.98 -8.86 -13.45
C GLY A 63 -16.83 -7.88 -12.27
N LEU A 64 -15.66 -7.78 -11.65
CA LEU A 64 -15.44 -6.93 -10.47
C LEU A 64 -14.55 -5.72 -10.76
N THR A 65 -13.44 -5.89 -11.49
CA THR A 65 -12.48 -4.81 -11.76
C THR A 65 -12.66 -4.16 -13.13
N ARG A 66 -13.56 -4.70 -13.97
CA ARG A 66 -13.66 -4.42 -15.42
C ARG A 66 -12.35 -4.73 -16.19
N GLY A 67 -11.47 -5.54 -15.59
CA GLY A 67 -10.22 -5.98 -16.20
C GLY A 67 -9.29 -4.82 -16.56
N PRO A 68 -8.63 -4.84 -17.73
CA PRO A 68 -7.74 -3.76 -18.18
C PRO A 68 -8.43 -2.43 -18.46
N MET A 69 -9.76 -2.41 -18.63
CA MET A 69 -10.50 -1.17 -18.89
C MET A 69 -10.60 -0.28 -17.65
N GLY A 70 -10.36 -0.84 -16.46
CA GLY A 70 -10.38 -0.12 -15.19
C GLY A 70 -11.77 0.43 -14.83
N LEU A 71 -11.78 1.20 -13.74
CA LEU A 71 -12.97 1.84 -13.19
C LEU A 71 -12.82 3.36 -13.30
N PRO A 72 -13.39 3.99 -14.34
CA PRO A 72 -13.40 5.45 -14.49
C PRO A 72 -14.50 6.11 -13.65
N GLY A 73 -14.28 7.39 -13.31
CA GLY A 73 -15.30 8.25 -12.73
C GLY A 73 -15.48 8.10 -11.22
N ILE A 74 -14.44 7.65 -10.51
CA ILE A 74 -14.50 7.52 -9.05
C ILE A 74 -14.71 8.92 -8.45
N PRO A 75 -15.80 9.14 -7.68
CA PRO A 75 -16.07 10.46 -7.12
C PRO A 75 -14.99 10.81 -6.10
N GLY A 76 -14.43 12.01 -6.23
CA GLY A 76 -13.47 12.53 -5.25
C GLY A 76 -14.12 12.77 -3.88
N PHE A 77 -13.29 12.86 -2.84
CA PHE A 77 -13.77 13.26 -1.52
C PHE A 77 -14.23 14.72 -1.55
N ALA A 78 -15.54 14.95 -1.44
CA ALA A 78 -16.11 16.27 -1.22
C ALA A 78 -16.41 16.47 0.27
N ILE A 79 -15.97 17.60 0.82
CA ILE A 79 -16.39 18.08 2.14
C ILE A 79 -17.50 19.10 1.89
N PRO A 80 -18.75 18.85 2.34
CA PRO A 80 -19.81 19.84 2.19
C PRO A 80 -19.45 21.11 2.97
N GLY A 81 -19.34 22.26 2.30
CA GLY A 81 -19.14 23.58 2.91
C GLY A 81 -17.77 24.25 2.71
N PHE A 82 -16.81 23.62 2.03
CA PHE A 82 -15.52 24.25 1.69
C PHE A 82 -15.33 24.34 0.17
N GLU A 83 -15.54 25.53 -0.41
CA GLU A 83 -15.17 25.85 -1.80
C GLU A 83 -13.66 26.15 -1.91
N ILE A 84 -12.83 25.23 -1.44
CA ILE A 84 -11.40 25.25 -1.75
C ILE A 84 -11.24 24.39 -3.00
N GLN A 85 -10.43 24.87 -3.96
CA GLN A 85 -10.10 24.12 -5.19
C GLN A 85 -9.86 22.63 -4.87
N PRO A 86 -10.41 21.69 -5.66
CA PRO A 86 -10.45 20.27 -5.31
C PRO A 86 -9.07 19.69 -4.99
N VAL A 87 -8.01 20.21 -5.62
CA VAL A 87 -6.62 19.79 -5.39
C VAL A 87 -6.11 20.19 -3.99
N TRP A 88 -6.33 21.44 -3.56
CA TRP A 88 -5.85 21.92 -2.27
C TRP A 88 -6.62 21.31 -1.10
N ALA A 89 -7.95 21.15 -1.24
CA ALA A 89 -8.78 20.46 -0.26
C ALA A 89 -8.33 19.00 -0.08
N TYR A 90 -8.04 18.32 -1.19
CA TYR A 90 -7.54 16.95 -1.19
C TYR A 90 -6.14 16.85 -0.54
N LEU A 91 -5.25 17.80 -0.81
CA LEU A 91 -3.93 17.87 -0.19
C LEU A 91 -4.03 18.00 1.33
N ILE A 92 -4.89 18.91 1.83
CA ILE A 92 -5.13 19.08 3.28
C ILE A 92 -5.65 17.77 3.89
N LEU A 93 -6.62 17.13 3.23
CA LEU A 93 -7.15 15.84 3.67
C LEU A 93 -6.06 14.78 3.79
N VAL A 94 -5.21 14.63 2.78
CA VAL A 94 -4.10 13.67 2.80
C VAL A 94 -3.11 13.99 3.92
N ILE A 95 -2.76 15.27 4.12
CA ILE A 95 -1.87 15.67 5.23
C ILE A 95 -2.47 15.30 6.58
N VAL A 96 -3.78 15.52 6.78
CA VAL A 96 -4.48 15.13 8.01
C VAL A 96 -4.39 13.62 8.23
N PHE A 97 -4.66 12.80 7.21
CA PHE A 97 -4.52 11.35 7.31
C PHE A 97 -3.08 10.90 7.54
N VAL A 98 -2.10 11.53 6.91
CA VAL A 98 -0.67 11.25 7.13
C VAL A 98 -0.29 11.57 8.57
N PHE A 99 -0.75 12.69 9.12
CA PHE A 99 -0.49 13.07 10.50
C PHE A 99 -1.13 12.07 11.49
N ILE A 100 -2.40 11.72 11.27
CA ILE A 100 -3.13 10.74 12.10
C ILE A 100 -2.46 9.37 12.06
N THR A 101 -2.16 8.85 10.87
CA THR A 101 -1.52 7.53 10.72
C THR A 101 -0.14 7.51 11.36
N THR A 102 0.66 8.55 11.15
CA THR A 102 1.98 8.71 11.79
C THR A 102 1.89 8.76 13.31
N PHE A 103 0.91 9.50 13.84
CA PHE A 103 0.69 9.58 15.28
C PHE A 103 0.33 8.21 15.87
N ILE A 104 -0.60 7.49 15.24
CA ILE A 104 -1.02 6.15 15.68
C ILE A 104 0.15 5.16 15.61
N ILE A 105 0.90 5.14 14.50
CA ILE A 105 2.07 4.26 14.32
C ILE A 105 3.13 4.54 15.39
N ASN A 106 3.44 5.82 15.64
CA ASN A 106 4.38 6.18 16.70
C ASN A 106 3.89 5.73 18.08
N ARG A 107 2.58 5.78 18.35
CA ARG A 107 2.02 5.28 19.61
C ARG A 107 2.15 3.76 19.72
N ILE A 108 1.86 3.02 18.65
CA ILE A 108 1.98 1.55 18.60
C ILE A 108 3.44 1.12 18.80
N VAL A 109 4.38 1.74 18.07
CA VAL A 109 5.81 1.39 18.13
C VAL A 109 6.43 1.67 19.51
N ASN A 110 5.97 2.71 20.20
CA ASN A 110 6.46 3.07 21.54
C ASN A 110 5.65 2.41 22.69
N SER A 111 4.67 1.58 22.37
CA SER A 111 3.88 0.83 23.36
C SER A 111 4.57 -0.49 23.77
N PRO A 112 4.08 -1.18 24.82
CA PRO A 112 4.56 -2.52 25.16
C PRO A 112 4.51 -3.51 24.00
N PHE A 113 3.48 -3.42 23.14
CA PHE A 113 3.35 -4.21 21.93
C PHE A 113 4.54 -3.98 20.99
N GLY A 114 4.91 -2.73 20.74
CA GLY A 114 6.06 -2.38 19.91
C GLY A 114 7.40 -2.86 20.48
N ARG A 115 7.55 -2.94 21.80
CA ARG A 115 8.75 -3.51 22.44
C ARG A 115 8.89 -5.01 22.17
N ILE A 116 7.77 -5.75 22.18
CA ILE A 116 7.76 -7.19 21.84
C ILE A 116 8.09 -7.39 20.35
N LEU A 117 7.62 -6.52 19.47
CA LEU A 117 8.00 -6.59 18.06
C LEU A 117 9.49 -6.35 17.84
N LYS A 118 10.09 -5.43 18.60
CA LYS A 118 11.54 -5.21 18.57
C LYS A 118 12.32 -6.44 19.04
N SER A 119 11.87 -7.11 20.11
CA SER A 119 12.52 -8.34 20.58
C SER A 119 12.39 -9.48 19.57
N ILE A 120 11.23 -9.63 18.92
CA ILE A 120 11.04 -10.61 17.83
C ILE A 120 11.98 -10.33 16.64
N ARG A 121 12.22 -9.05 16.33
CA ARG A 121 13.13 -8.65 15.25
C ARG A 121 14.60 -8.93 15.58
N GLU A 122 14.99 -8.83 16.84
CA GLU A 122 16.36 -9.10 17.29
C GLU A 122 16.65 -10.60 17.33
N ASP A 123 15.81 -11.37 18.03
CA ASP A 123 15.91 -12.82 18.08
C ASP A 123 14.54 -13.46 18.32
N GLU A 124 14.05 -14.16 17.29
CA GLU A 124 12.78 -14.87 17.32
C GLU A 124 12.78 -16.02 18.34
N LEU A 125 13.90 -16.76 18.46
CA LEU A 125 14.00 -17.89 19.40
C LEU A 125 14.09 -17.41 20.85
N ALA A 126 14.80 -16.31 21.10
CA ALA A 126 14.86 -15.70 22.43
C ALA A 126 13.48 -15.18 22.87
N SER A 127 12.73 -14.55 21.96
CA SER A 127 11.39 -14.05 22.27
C SER A 127 10.39 -15.19 22.55
N LEU A 128 10.51 -16.33 21.86
CA LEU A 128 9.74 -17.55 22.18
C LEU A 128 10.07 -18.09 23.57
N SER A 129 11.34 -18.07 23.95
CA SER A 129 11.82 -18.61 25.24
C SER A 129 11.27 -17.84 26.45
N ILE A 130 10.92 -16.56 26.27
CA ILE A 130 10.29 -15.71 27.30
C ILE A 130 8.75 -15.92 27.35
N GLY A 131 8.20 -16.75 26.45
CA GLY A 131 6.77 -17.10 26.42
C GLY A 131 5.90 -16.23 25.51
N ASN A 132 6.48 -15.43 24.62
CA ASN A 132 5.70 -14.63 23.66
C ASN A 132 5.17 -15.49 22.51
N ASP A 133 3.87 -15.37 22.20
CA ASP A 133 3.28 -15.96 21.01
C ASP A 133 3.61 -15.14 19.75
N ILE A 134 4.72 -15.50 19.10
CA ILE A 134 5.23 -14.79 17.93
C ILE A 134 4.25 -14.81 16.75
N ASN A 135 3.55 -15.92 16.56
CA ASN A 135 2.60 -16.08 15.47
C ASN A 135 1.47 -15.06 15.61
N LYS A 136 0.95 -14.88 16.83
CA LYS A 136 -0.06 -13.86 17.13
C LYS A 136 0.46 -12.45 16.88
N TYR A 137 1.68 -12.11 17.31
CA TYR A 137 2.26 -10.78 17.08
C TYR A 137 2.49 -10.50 15.58
N LYS A 138 3.00 -11.47 14.82
CA LYS A 138 3.18 -11.37 13.36
C LYS A 138 1.84 -11.17 12.64
N LEU A 139 0.79 -11.91 13.05
CA LEU A 139 -0.55 -11.75 12.51
C LEU A 139 -1.10 -10.33 12.73
N ILE A 140 -1.01 -9.83 13.96
CA ILE A 140 -1.54 -8.51 14.32
C ILE A 140 -0.82 -7.43 13.51
N VAL A 141 0.50 -7.49 13.37
CA VAL A 141 1.27 -6.53 12.56
C VAL A 141 0.86 -6.59 11.10
N PHE A 142 0.61 -7.77 10.55
CA PHE A 142 0.16 -7.92 9.17
C PHE A 142 -1.20 -7.26 8.93
N VAL A 143 -2.16 -7.45 9.86
CA VAL A 143 -3.49 -6.82 9.80
C VAL A 143 -3.38 -5.29 9.95
N ILE A 144 -2.55 -4.79 10.87
CA ILE A 144 -2.30 -3.36 11.04
C ILE A 144 -1.69 -2.77 9.76
N GLY A 145 -0.75 -3.47 9.13
CA GLY A 145 -0.18 -3.07 7.84
C GLY A 145 -1.23 -3.00 6.73
N ALA A 146 -2.08 -4.03 6.62
CA ALA A 146 -3.17 -4.06 5.64
C ALA A 146 -4.22 -2.96 5.88
N PHE A 147 -4.51 -2.63 7.14
CA PHE A 147 -5.38 -1.51 7.51
C PHE A 147 -4.84 -0.17 6.98
N PHE A 148 -3.57 0.15 7.27
CA PHE A 148 -2.96 1.40 6.81
C PHE A 148 -2.74 1.43 5.28
N ALA A 149 -2.38 0.30 4.67
CA ALA A 149 -2.30 0.17 3.22
C ALA A 149 -3.66 0.39 2.55
N GLY A 150 -4.75 -0.07 3.17
CA GLY A 150 -6.13 0.17 2.72
C GLY A 150 -6.51 1.65 2.75
N ILE A 151 -6.10 2.40 3.78
CA ILE A 151 -6.29 3.86 3.84
C ILE A 151 -5.55 4.53 2.68
N GLY A 152 -4.26 4.24 2.51
CA GLY A 152 -3.43 4.82 1.45
C GLY A 152 -3.96 4.52 0.05
N GLY A 153 -4.32 3.25 -0.22
CA GLY A 153 -4.89 2.83 -1.50
C GLY A 153 -6.26 3.44 -1.78
N SER A 154 -7.11 3.59 -0.75
CA SER A 154 -8.42 4.24 -0.93
C SER A 154 -8.27 5.72 -1.26
N LEU A 155 -7.38 6.44 -0.57
CA LEU A 155 -7.06 7.83 -0.89
C LEU A 155 -6.54 7.92 -2.34
N TYR A 156 -5.50 7.16 -2.68
CA TYR A 156 -4.93 7.14 -4.02
C TYR A 156 -5.98 6.93 -5.14
N ALA A 157 -6.89 5.97 -4.96
CA ALA A 157 -7.96 5.68 -5.93
C ALA A 157 -8.90 6.88 -6.17
N HIS A 158 -9.23 7.63 -5.12
CA HIS A 158 -10.13 8.79 -5.22
C HIS A 158 -9.41 10.05 -5.69
N TYR A 159 -8.07 10.09 -5.57
CA TYR A 159 -7.25 11.16 -6.14
C TYR A 159 -7.16 11.05 -7.67
N ILE A 160 -6.80 9.86 -8.16
CA ILE A 160 -6.60 9.65 -9.60
C ILE A 160 -7.92 9.55 -10.35
N THR A 161 -9.03 9.27 -9.65
CA THR A 161 -10.41 9.14 -10.18
C THR A 161 -10.60 8.02 -11.21
N PHE A 162 -9.53 7.29 -11.48
CA PHE A 162 -9.45 6.14 -12.37
C PHE A 162 -8.53 5.11 -11.73
N ILE A 163 -8.96 3.85 -11.70
CA ILE A 163 -8.12 2.76 -11.19
C ILE A 163 -8.16 1.57 -12.13
N ASP A 164 -7.00 1.06 -12.47
CA ASP A 164 -6.83 -0.12 -13.29
C ASP A 164 -5.73 -1.03 -12.70
N PRO A 165 -5.76 -2.35 -12.99
CA PRO A 165 -4.78 -3.27 -12.44
C PRO A 165 -3.33 -2.97 -12.84
N SER A 166 -3.09 -2.33 -14.00
CA SER A 166 -1.73 -2.05 -14.47
C SER A 166 -1.02 -0.97 -13.67
N SER A 167 -1.76 -0.16 -12.90
CA SER A 167 -1.22 0.78 -11.91
C SER A 167 -0.67 0.10 -10.64
N PHE A 168 -0.97 -1.20 -10.41
CA PHE A 168 -0.57 -1.94 -9.20
C PHE A 168 0.23 -3.19 -9.55
N THR A 169 1.28 -3.03 -10.35
CA THR A 169 2.15 -4.17 -10.68
C THR A 169 2.97 -4.63 -9.47
N PRO A 170 3.45 -5.88 -9.45
CA PRO A 170 4.41 -6.34 -8.44
C PRO A 170 5.67 -5.46 -8.38
N MET A 171 6.05 -4.80 -9.48
CA MET A 171 7.19 -3.89 -9.52
C MET A 171 6.92 -2.59 -8.74
N GLU A 172 5.70 -2.06 -8.81
CA GLU A 172 5.28 -0.90 -8.00
C GLU A 172 5.33 -1.23 -6.49
N SER A 173 4.98 -2.46 -6.12
CA SER A 173 5.09 -2.91 -4.72
C SER A 173 6.54 -2.93 -4.24
N ILE A 174 7.49 -3.32 -5.11
CA ILE A 174 8.93 -3.24 -4.83
C ILE A 174 9.36 -1.77 -4.71
N ALA A 175 8.88 -0.88 -5.58
CA ALA A 175 9.19 0.55 -5.49
C ALA A 175 8.77 1.16 -4.15
N VAL A 176 7.56 0.84 -3.67
CA VAL A 176 7.09 1.27 -2.34
C VAL A 176 7.96 0.68 -1.22
N LEU A 177 8.36 -0.59 -1.33
CA LEU A 177 9.29 -1.20 -0.38
C LEU A 177 10.65 -0.49 -0.38
N LEU A 178 11.16 -0.12 -1.55
CA LEU A 178 12.42 0.64 -1.69
C LEU A 178 12.33 2.01 -1.03
N MET A 179 11.19 2.70 -1.09
CA MET A 179 11.00 3.98 -0.37
C MET A 179 11.25 3.82 1.13
N VAL A 180 10.78 2.72 1.71
CA VAL A 180 10.95 2.43 3.14
C VAL A 180 12.38 1.97 3.44
N VAL A 181 12.94 1.07 2.63
CA VAL A 181 14.29 0.54 2.83
C VAL A 181 15.35 1.63 2.68
N PHE A 182 15.25 2.46 1.64
CA PHE A 182 16.15 3.60 1.40
C PHE A 182 16.03 4.65 2.51
N GLY A 183 14.82 4.89 3.00
CA GLY A 183 14.57 5.75 4.16
C GLY A 183 15.07 5.19 5.50
N GLY A 184 15.23 3.87 5.61
CA GLY A 184 15.69 3.15 6.80
C GLY A 184 14.60 2.34 7.50
N MET A 185 14.80 1.02 7.62
CA MET A 185 13.84 0.00 8.10
C MET A 185 13.44 0.06 9.59
N GLY A 186 13.67 1.18 10.27
CA GLY A 186 13.35 1.35 11.69
C GLY A 186 12.93 2.76 12.10
N SER A 187 12.81 3.68 11.14
CA SER A 187 12.51 5.09 11.42
C SER A 187 11.34 5.57 10.57
N VAL A 188 10.23 5.96 11.23
CA VAL A 188 9.06 6.55 10.56
C VAL A 188 9.46 7.82 9.80
N LYS A 189 10.33 8.65 10.39
CA LYS A 189 10.87 9.86 9.73
C LYS A 189 11.73 9.50 8.51
N GLY A 190 12.48 8.41 8.61
CA GLY A 190 13.29 7.88 7.52
C GLY A 190 12.43 7.49 6.32
N SER A 191 11.32 6.78 6.55
CA SER A 191 10.38 6.39 5.49
C SER A 191 9.80 7.59 4.73
N PHE A 192 9.54 8.72 5.41
CA PHE A 192 9.12 9.96 4.73
C PHE A 192 10.22 10.53 3.83
N LEU A 193 11.46 10.57 4.30
CA LEU A 193 12.60 11.03 3.50
C LEU A 193 12.85 10.12 2.29
N GLY A 194 12.75 8.80 2.48
CA GLY A 194 12.91 7.82 1.39
C GLY A 194 11.80 7.93 0.34
N ALA A 195 10.55 8.12 0.77
CA ALA A 195 9.44 8.40 -0.14
C ALA A 195 9.64 9.72 -0.90
N ALA A 196 9.99 10.81 -0.21
CA ALA A 196 10.26 12.10 -0.85
C ALA A 196 11.41 11.99 -1.87
N ALA A 197 12.52 11.33 -1.50
CA ALA A 197 13.65 11.15 -2.39
C ALA A 197 13.28 10.34 -3.65
N LEU A 198 12.67 9.16 -3.50
CA LEU A 198 12.37 8.29 -4.64
C LEU A 198 11.18 8.77 -5.48
N VAL A 199 10.33 9.66 -4.98
CA VAL A 199 9.27 10.29 -5.78
C VAL A 199 9.78 11.54 -6.51
N ILE A 200 10.55 12.40 -5.83
CA ILE A 200 11.02 13.66 -6.41
C ILE A 200 12.16 13.40 -7.40
N PHE A 201 13.03 12.44 -7.14
CA PHE A 201 14.22 12.18 -7.96
C PHE A 201 13.89 11.82 -9.42
N PRO A 202 12.99 10.86 -9.73
CA PRO A 202 12.54 10.63 -11.10
C PRO A 202 11.82 11.84 -11.69
N GLY A 203 11.05 12.58 -10.87
CA GLY A 203 10.40 13.81 -11.28
C GLY A 203 11.39 14.86 -11.79
N MET A 204 12.49 15.08 -11.07
CA MET A 204 13.56 16.01 -11.46
C MET A 204 14.29 15.57 -12.73
N LEU A 205 14.57 14.26 -12.88
CA LEU A 205 15.20 13.71 -14.08
C LEU A 205 14.33 13.90 -15.33
N ARG A 206 13.01 13.84 -15.19
CA ARG A 206 12.06 14.09 -16.28
C ARG A 206 12.13 15.54 -16.77
N PHE A 207 12.33 16.52 -15.88
CA PHE A 207 12.53 17.93 -16.26
C PHE A 207 13.88 18.19 -16.95
N LEU A 208 14.89 17.35 -16.70
CA LEU A 208 16.21 17.42 -17.36
C LEU A 208 16.25 16.73 -18.73
N GLY A 209 15.12 16.22 -19.23
CA GLY A 209 15.00 15.71 -20.59
C GLY A 209 15.62 14.33 -20.84
N MET A 210 15.93 13.55 -19.80
CA MET A 210 16.34 12.15 -20.01
C MET A 210 15.13 11.29 -20.38
N PRO A 211 15.09 10.68 -21.58
CA PRO A 211 14.01 9.79 -21.98
C PRO A 211 14.07 8.46 -21.24
N GLU A 212 12.91 7.84 -20.98
CA GLU A 212 12.74 6.51 -20.34
C GLU A 212 13.43 5.33 -21.07
N ILE A 213 14.10 5.60 -22.19
CA ILE A 213 14.71 4.62 -23.09
C ILE A 213 15.87 3.86 -22.42
N PHE A 214 16.49 4.41 -21.36
CA PHE A 214 17.57 3.74 -20.63
C PHE A 214 17.09 2.61 -19.69
N PHE A 215 15.82 2.59 -19.28
CA PHE A 215 15.29 1.56 -18.38
C PHE A 215 14.41 0.50 -19.08
N SER A 216 13.98 0.75 -20.32
CA SER A 216 13.25 -0.22 -21.17
C SER A 216 14.16 -0.94 -22.18
N GLY A 217 15.38 -1.29 -21.77
CA GLY A 217 16.24 -2.18 -22.56
C GLY A 217 15.70 -3.61 -22.56
N ARG A 218 14.96 -3.97 -23.63
CA ARG A 218 14.59 -5.33 -24.14
C ARG A 218 13.11 -5.57 -24.43
N LYS A 219 12.39 -4.63 -25.05
CA LYS A 219 11.08 -4.95 -25.69
C LYS A 219 10.97 -4.74 -27.20
N HIS A 220 12.06 -4.37 -27.89
CA HIS A 220 12.02 -4.13 -29.35
C HIS A 220 12.73 -5.15 -30.24
N GLU A 221 13.30 -6.24 -29.71
CA GLU A 221 14.04 -7.23 -30.54
C GLU A 221 13.21 -8.41 -31.08
N ARG A 222 11.88 -8.43 -30.94
CA ARG A 222 11.03 -9.53 -31.46
C ARG A 222 9.96 -9.09 -32.45
N VAL A 223 10.27 -8.14 -33.33
CA VAL A 223 9.42 -7.83 -34.51
C VAL A 223 10.22 -7.85 -35.82
N ALA A 224 11.41 -8.46 -35.83
CA ALA A 224 12.17 -8.70 -37.06
C ALA A 224 12.75 -10.13 -37.04
N ALA A 225 11.87 -11.11 -37.21
CA ALA A 225 12.16 -12.44 -37.73
C ALA A 225 10.87 -13.07 -38.22
#